data_AF-A0A349VJX3-F1
#
_entry.id   AF-A0A349VJX3-F1
#
_cell.length_a   1.000
_cell.length_b   1.000
_cell.length_c   1.000
_cell.angle_alpha   90.00
_cell.angle_beta   90.00
_cell.angle_gamma   90.00
#
_symmetry.space_group_name_H-M   'P 1'
#
loop_
_entity.id
_entity.type
_entity.pdbx_description
1 polymer ?
#
loop_
_entity_poly.entity_id
_entity_poly.type
_entity_poly.pdbx_seq_one_letter_code
_entity_poly.pdbx_strand_id
1 'polypeptide(L)'
;MKHVLFKKNSLFSTRFVGGLLLSLAFHSGSVCAQNEPRYNRIASLESSNEMKSYQKDLRSGASFAEKHQRLLLNEGLPQLFIDGNRLDRAGVRQRLEKIFFDSIADSTAYKKATDSAVTQLSALARSEQISINGSINAVLFLGELKDKQGRLLTTATEPLSEIISDDSVTPAVRIAALAGLGKRIRELGTSSSENKQVEAASIVPTLNKILSLPAESLPPIGRDWMQGRALEYSSNLLSILGDKSQELDGAVKSAITILKDSNRAIDLRIRTVVFLSYSANAGITLPTDEILTAADELVKNSLRDVYGIIQDKKFEEEITGLSDMGMGGGGPEMMGYDAMGMPVENERNYLPITYFVRASWRLVTLADSMTRLAQQLDSDKEQYEDRAKLIRSYGVKFYEEPKDASLTSAVETFDPESIVPEANDPESKDPGKETDPETTPKKLSPFKLR
;
A
#
# COMPACT_ATOMS: atom_id res chain seq x y z
N MET A 1 -27.02 62.18 -34.98
CA MET A 1 -27.31 63.31 -34.07
C MET A 1 -28.01 62.77 -32.81
N LYS A 2 -27.52 63.19 -31.63
CA LYS A 2 -28.11 63.07 -30.27
C LYS A 2 -28.14 61.65 -29.66
N HIS A 3 -27.13 61.29 -28.85
CA HIS A 3 -26.94 61.58 -27.40
C HIS A 3 -27.71 60.61 -26.48
N VAL A 4 -26.99 59.60 -25.98
CA VAL A 4 -27.33 58.95 -24.70
C VAL A 4 -26.33 59.45 -23.67
N LEU A 5 -26.85 60.18 -22.68
CA LEU A 5 -26.10 60.68 -21.52
C LEU A 5 -25.79 59.52 -20.56
N PHE A 6 -24.51 59.22 -20.36
CA PHE A 6 -24.03 58.61 -19.12
C PHE A 6 -23.73 59.71 -18.12
N LYS A 7 -24.49 59.78 -17.03
CA LYS A 7 -24.21 60.65 -15.89
C LYS A 7 -23.45 59.83 -14.83
N LYS A 8 -22.27 60.33 -14.47
CA LYS A 8 -21.40 59.86 -13.39
C LYS A 8 -22.00 60.15 -12.01
N ASN A 9 -21.84 59.20 -11.08
CA ASN A 9 -21.19 59.32 -9.75
C ASN A 9 -21.78 58.23 -8.83
N SER A 10 -21.01 57.20 -8.43
CA SER A 10 -19.89 57.21 -7.48
C SER A 10 -20.35 57.14 -6.01
N LEU A 11 -19.71 56.23 -5.26
CA LEU A 11 -19.68 56.10 -3.78
C LEU A 11 -20.68 55.18 -3.06
N PHE A 12 -20.87 53.93 -3.51
CA PHE A 12 -21.32 52.86 -2.59
C PHE A 12 -20.74 51.50 -3.03
N SER A 13 -19.44 51.25 -2.80
CA SER A 13 -18.88 49.88 -2.93
C SER A 13 -17.52 49.66 -2.25
N THR A 14 -16.86 50.69 -1.73
CA THR A 14 -15.50 50.53 -1.16
C THR A 14 -15.45 50.17 0.33
N ARG A 15 -16.59 50.15 1.05
CA ARG A 15 -16.60 49.76 2.48
C ARG A 15 -16.84 48.26 2.73
N PHE A 16 -17.29 47.50 1.74
CA PHE A 16 -17.54 46.05 1.92
C PHE A 16 -16.34 45.19 1.48
N VAL A 17 -15.54 45.67 0.52
CA VAL A 17 -14.31 44.96 0.08
C VAL A 17 -13.16 45.16 1.08
N GLY A 18 -13.10 46.30 1.77
CA GLY A 18 -12.10 46.56 2.82
C GLY A 18 -12.26 45.68 4.06
N GLY A 19 -13.49 45.28 4.41
CA GLY A 19 -13.76 44.39 5.54
C GLY A 19 -13.37 42.93 5.29
N LEU A 20 -13.57 42.44 4.06
CA LEU A 20 -13.23 41.07 3.66
C LEU A 20 -11.71 40.87 3.47
N LEU A 21 -11.00 41.92 3.02
CA LEU A 21 -9.54 41.90 2.95
C LEU A 21 -8.88 42.05 4.33
N LEU A 22 -9.51 42.77 5.28
CA LEU A 22 -9.04 42.77 6.66
C LEU A 22 -9.30 41.43 7.37
N SER A 23 -10.41 40.73 7.12
CA SER A 23 -10.64 39.41 7.74
C SER A 23 -9.69 38.32 7.21
N LEU A 24 -9.23 38.44 5.95
CA LEU A 24 -8.17 37.60 5.39
C LEU A 24 -6.77 37.99 5.92
N ALA A 25 -6.57 39.24 6.33
CA ALA A 25 -5.34 39.70 6.98
C ALA A 25 -5.23 39.30 8.47
N PHE A 26 -6.35 39.00 9.14
CA PHE A 26 -6.37 38.53 10.54
C PHE A 26 -6.42 36.99 10.70
N HIS A 27 -6.48 36.23 9.60
CA HIS A 27 -6.24 34.78 9.58
C HIS A 27 -4.96 34.36 8.84
N SER A 28 -4.17 35.31 8.33
CA SER A 28 -2.86 35.08 7.72
C SER A 28 -1.73 35.23 8.75
N GLY A 29 -1.87 34.55 9.89
CA GLY A 29 -0.78 34.31 10.81
C GLY A 29 0.06 33.13 10.35
N SER A 30 1.15 33.42 9.62
CA SER A 30 2.28 32.53 9.33
C SER A 30 2.18 31.56 8.14
N VAL A 31 2.15 32.11 6.92
CA VAL A 31 3.12 31.63 5.92
C VAL A 31 4.34 32.55 6.05
N CYS A 32 5.13 32.34 7.10
CA CYS A 32 6.38 33.07 7.26
C CYS A 32 7.37 32.50 6.25
N ALA A 33 7.92 33.36 5.39
CA ALA A 33 9.18 33.07 4.72
C ALA A 33 10.14 32.52 5.78
N GLN A 34 10.49 31.23 5.68
CA GLN A 34 11.35 30.58 6.66
C GLN A 34 12.72 31.24 6.59
N ASN A 35 13.04 32.11 7.56
CA ASN A 35 14.43 32.33 7.94
C ASN A 35 15.02 30.94 8.21
N GLU A 36 16.23 30.67 7.70
CA GLU A 36 16.89 29.40 7.97
C GLU A 36 16.88 29.12 9.49
N PRO A 37 16.48 27.91 9.92
CA PRO A 37 16.43 27.57 11.33
C PRO A 37 17.82 27.75 11.94
N ARG A 38 17.87 28.35 13.14
CA ARG A 38 19.13 28.71 13.80
C ARG A 38 19.98 27.48 14.10
N TYR A 39 19.32 26.34 14.34
CA TYR A 39 19.97 25.08 14.67
C TYR A 39 20.03 24.16 13.46
N ASN A 40 21.24 23.86 13.00
CA ASN A 40 21.48 22.99 11.85
C ASN A 40 21.31 21.49 12.12
N ARG A 41 21.12 21.09 13.39
CA ARG A 41 20.88 19.72 13.84
C ARG A 41 20.02 19.70 15.10
N ILE A 42 19.26 18.62 15.27
CA ILE A 42 18.37 18.47 16.45
C ILE A 42 19.14 18.46 17.77
N ALA A 43 20.36 17.89 17.80
CA ALA A 43 21.20 17.87 19.01
C ALA A 43 21.57 19.29 19.49
N SER A 44 21.78 20.22 18.57
CA SER A 44 22.07 21.62 18.89
C SER A 44 20.83 22.33 19.46
N LEU A 45 19.65 22.07 18.88
CA LEU A 45 18.39 22.57 19.41
C LEU A 45 18.11 22.03 20.82
N GLU A 46 18.31 20.74 21.04
CA GLU A 46 18.07 20.09 22.34
C GLU A 46 18.93 20.65 23.47
N SER A 47 20.20 20.96 23.16
CA SER A 47 21.15 21.50 24.14
C SER A 47 20.98 23.00 24.40
N SER A 48 20.16 23.69 23.59
CA SER A 48 19.95 25.14 23.66
C SER A 48 19.32 25.61 24.97
N ASN A 49 19.58 26.87 25.33
CA ASN A 49 18.97 27.49 26.50
C ASN A 49 17.47 27.73 26.30
N GLU A 50 17.04 28.01 25.07
CA GLU A 50 15.65 28.18 24.69
C GLU A 50 14.86 26.89 24.91
N MET A 51 15.40 25.73 24.50
CA MET A 51 14.77 24.43 24.75
C MET A 51 14.70 24.11 26.25
N LYS A 52 15.77 24.37 27.01
CA LYS A 52 15.75 24.20 28.47
C LYS A 52 14.70 25.09 29.14
N SER A 53 14.56 26.33 28.70
CA SER A 53 13.52 27.25 29.19
C SER A 53 12.12 26.77 28.82
N TYR A 54 11.91 26.34 27.57
CA TYR A 54 10.64 25.77 27.10
C TYR A 54 10.18 24.61 27.98
N GLN A 55 11.07 23.64 28.21
CA GLN A 55 10.75 22.46 29.02
C GLN A 55 10.51 22.81 30.48
N LYS A 56 11.30 23.74 31.05
CA LYS A 56 11.11 24.19 32.43
C LYS A 56 9.74 24.86 32.60
N ASP A 57 9.39 25.79 31.72
CA ASP A 57 8.15 26.55 31.79
C ASP A 57 6.94 25.61 31.67
N LEU A 58 6.89 24.76 30.64
CA LEU A 58 5.73 23.89 30.40
C LEU A 58 5.63 22.72 31.38
N ARG A 59 6.76 22.24 31.93
CA ARG A 59 6.74 21.28 33.05
C ARG A 59 6.21 21.90 34.34
N SER A 60 6.39 23.20 34.53
CA SER A 60 5.85 23.93 35.68
C SER A 60 4.36 24.28 35.55
N GLY A 61 3.70 23.87 34.46
CA GLY A 61 2.28 24.15 34.22
C GLY A 61 2.01 25.51 33.58
N ALA A 62 3.02 26.17 33.01
CA ALA A 62 2.81 27.40 32.26
C ALA A 62 1.93 27.17 31.02
N SER A 63 1.21 28.22 30.61
CA SER A 63 0.43 28.18 29.38
C SER A 63 1.33 28.14 28.13
N PHE A 64 0.81 27.54 27.06
CA PHE A 64 1.48 27.55 25.75
C PHE A 64 1.37 28.94 25.11
N ALA A 65 2.33 29.81 25.44
CA ALA A 65 2.46 31.18 24.94
C ALA A 65 3.18 31.26 23.58
N GLU A 66 3.15 32.45 22.96
CA GLU A 66 3.72 32.72 21.64
C GLU A 66 5.20 32.34 21.52
N LYS A 67 6.01 32.58 22.56
CA LYS A 67 7.43 32.19 22.56
C LYS A 67 7.63 30.67 22.41
N HIS A 68 6.73 29.87 23.00
CA HIS A 68 6.77 28.41 22.92
C HIS A 68 6.34 27.95 21.53
N GLN A 69 5.29 28.57 20.99
CA GLN A 69 4.82 28.32 19.63
C GLN A 69 5.89 28.64 18.60
N ARG A 70 6.56 29.80 18.69
CA ARG A 70 7.66 30.16 17.78
C ARG A 70 8.81 29.15 17.85
N LEU A 71 9.20 28.70 19.04
CA LEU A 71 10.26 27.69 19.15
C LEU A 71 9.84 26.37 18.49
N LEU A 72 8.62 25.91 18.72
CA LEU A 72 8.09 24.69 18.08
C LEU A 72 8.05 24.83 16.56
N LEU A 73 7.42 25.88 16.04
CA LEU A 73 7.11 26.02 14.62
C LEU A 73 8.32 26.48 13.77
N ASN A 74 9.18 27.34 14.32
CA ASN A 74 10.26 27.96 13.55
C ASN A 74 11.63 27.29 13.77
N GLU A 75 11.82 26.56 14.87
CA GLU A 75 13.10 25.89 15.17
C GLU A 75 12.94 24.38 15.28
N GLY A 76 11.84 23.89 15.88
CA GLY A 76 11.55 22.48 16.09
C GLY A 76 11.14 21.73 14.83
N LEU A 77 9.97 22.05 14.27
CA LEU A 77 9.44 21.35 13.09
C LEU A 77 10.36 21.42 11.86
N PRO A 78 11.11 22.52 11.62
CA PRO A 78 12.11 22.55 10.55
C PRO A 78 13.19 21.48 10.66
N GLN A 79 13.49 20.96 11.85
CA GLN A 79 14.46 19.87 12.01
C GLN A 79 14.12 18.62 11.19
N LEU A 80 12.85 18.45 10.79
CA LEU A 80 12.39 17.34 9.95
C LEU A 80 12.98 17.35 8.53
N PHE A 81 13.47 18.49 8.05
CA PHE A 81 13.90 18.64 6.66
C PHE A 81 15.20 19.41 6.47
N ILE A 82 15.94 19.68 7.55
CA ILE A 82 17.31 20.18 7.47
C ILE A 82 18.27 19.03 7.11
N ASP A 83 19.23 19.31 6.23
CA ASP A 83 20.20 18.32 5.74
C ASP A 83 21.08 17.71 6.84
N GLY A 84 21.39 18.48 7.90
CA GLY A 84 22.16 18.01 9.04
C GLY A 84 21.53 16.81 9.78
N ASN A 85 20.23 16.57 9.57
CA ASN A 85 19.46 15.46 10.17
C ASN A 85 19.11 14.36 9.16
N ARG A 86 19.59 14.44 7.91
CA ARG A 86 19.15 13.57 6.80
C ARG A 86 19.31 12.07 7.05
N LEU A 87 20.37 11.66 7.75
CA LEU A 87 20.69 10.25 7.99
C LEU A 87 19.84 9.61 9.10
N ASP A 88 19.16 10.39 9.94
CA ASP A 88 18.41 9.88 11.10
C ASP A 88 17.02 10.54 11.23
N ARG A 89 16.26 10.57 10.14
CA ARG A 89 14.94 11.23 10.10
C ARG A 89 13.93 10.60 11.05
N ALA A 90 14.00 9.29 11.27
CA ALA A 90 13.13 8.60 12.20
C ALA A 90 13.48 8.94 13.66
N GLY A 91 14.77 8.93 14.03
CA GLY A 91 15.22 9.35 15.36
C GLY A 91 14.91 10.82 15.64
N VAL A 92 15.00 11.68 14.62
CA VAL A 92 14.62 13.10 14.73
C VAL A 92 13.14 13.27 15.11
N ARG A 93 12.22 12.52 14.49
CA ARG A 93 10.79 12.58 14.83
C ARG A 93 10.52 12.18 16.29
N GLN A 94 11.11 11.06 16.73
CA GLN A 94 10.99 10.60 18.12
C GLN A 94 11.55 11.61 19.12
N ARG A 95 12.68 12.23 18.79
CA ARG A 95 13.31 13.26 19.62
C ARG A 95 12.47 14.53 19.68
N LEU A 96 11.93 14.99 18.54
CA LEU A 96 11.00 16.12 18.52
C LEU A 96 9.77 15.85 19.39
N GLU A 97 9.18 14.66 19.28
CA GLU A 97 8.06 14.24 20.11
C GLU A 97 8.40 14.41 21.60
N LYS A 98 9.53 13.81 21.99
CA LYS A 98 10.02 13.80 23.37
C LYS A 98 10.31 15.19 23.92
N ILE A 99 11.03 16.04 23.18
CA ILE A 99 11.49 17.31 23.73
C ILE A 99 10.41 18.38 23.74
N PHE A 100 9.46 18.33 22.80
CA PHE A 100 8.41 19.34 22.68
C PHE A 100 7.12 18.97 23.42
N PHE A 101 6.74 17.69 23.54
CA PHE A 101 5.42 17.31 24.04
C PHE A 101 5.45 16.56 25.37
N ASP A 102 6.38 15.62 25.61
CA ASP A 102 6.38 14.77 26.83
C ASP A 102 6.45 15.57 28.13
N SER A 103 7.09 16.74 28.09
CA SER A 103 7.33 17.55 29.29
C SER A 103 6.20 18.52 29.65
N ILE A 104 5.14 18.63 28.83
CA ILE A 104 4.06 19.60 29.06
C ILE A 104 3.08 19.08 30.12
N ALA A 105 3.12 19.68 31.31
CA ALA A 105 2.28 19.27 32.44
C ALA A 105 0.81 19.64 32.25
N ASP A 106 0.52 20.86 31.79
CA ASP A 106 -0.86 21.34 31.61
C ASP A 106 -1.51 20.74 30.36
N SER A 107 -2.76 20.28 30.48
CA SER A 107 -3.48 19.62 29.37
C SER A 107 -3.96 20.61 28.31
N THR A 108 -4.26 21.84 28.70
CA THR A 108 -4.65 22.90 27.75
C THR A 108 -3.45 23.34 26.91
N ALA A 109 -2.29 23.52 27.55
CA ALA A 109 -1.03 23.84 26.89
C ALA A 109 -0.62 22.72 25.93
N TYR A 110 -0.74 21.46 26.35
CA TYR A 110 -0.43 20.31 25.51
C TYR A 110 -1.32 20.30 24.26
N LYS A 111 -2.64 20.42 24.44
CA LYS A 111 -3.58 20.48 23.31
C LYS A 111 -3.25 21.61 22.34
N LYS A 112 -2.96 22.82 22.84
CA LYS A 112 -2.55 23.96 21.99
C LYS A 112 -1.26 23.67 21.22
N ALA A 113 -0.27 23.04 21.85
CA ALA A 113 0.98 22.68 21.20
C ALA A 113 0.76 21.64 20.09
N THR A 114 -0.01 20.59 20.38
CA THR A 114 -0.33 19.54 19.40
C THR A 114 -1.19 20.07 18.26
N ASP A 115 -2.20 20.91 18.52
CA ASP A 115 -3.04 21.50 17.48
C ASP A 115 -2.23 22.42 16.54
N SER A 116 -1.28 23.17 17.12
CA SER A 116 -0.32 23.99 16.36
C SER A 116 0.58 23.13 15.48
N ALA A 117 1.07 22.01 16.03
CA ALA A 117 1.90 21.07 15.28
C ALA A 117 1.12 20.39 14.14
N VAL A 118 -0.09 19.92 14.41
CA VAL A 118 -0.98 19.31 13.40
C VAL A 118 -1.20 20.26 12.23
N THR A 119 -1.56 21.51 12.52
CA THR A 119 -1.78 22.55 11.50
C THR A 119 -0.53 22.77 10.66
N GLN A 120 0.62 22.98 11.31
CA GLN A 120 1.86 23.26 10.60
C GLN A 120 2.38 22.06 9.80
N LEU A 121 2.30 20.84 10.34
CA LEU A 121 2.73 19.63 9.64
C LEU A 121 1.85 19.34 8.43
N SER A 122 0.55 19.57 8.54
CA SER A 122 -0.40 19.49 7.43
C SER A 122 -0.05 20.48 6.31
N ALA A 123 0.33 21.71 6.67
CA ALA A 123 0.79 22.72 5.71
C ALA A 123 2.14 22.35 5.08
N LEU A 124 3.12 21.90 5.88
CA LEU A 124 4.44 21.49 5.39
C LEU A 124 4.35 20.29 4.43
N ALA A 125 3.47 19.33 4.70
CA ALA A 125 3.25 18.18 3.82
C ALA A 125 2.80 18.58 2.41
N ARG A 126 2.09 19.71 2.27
CA ARG A 126 1.63 20.27 0.98
C ARG A 126 2.53 21.36 0.43
N SER A 127 3.60 21.71 1.14
CA SER A 127 4.45 22.83 0.76
C SER A 127 5.37 22.47 -0.39
N GLU A 128 5.37 23.30 -1.42
CA GLU A 128 6.35 23.28 -2.52
C GLU A 128 7.67 23.95 -2.13
N GLN A 129 7.72 24.61 -0.96
CA GLN A 129 8.89 25.37 -0.50
C GLN A 129 9.93 24.50 0.21
N ILE A 130 9.60 23.24 0.52
CA ILE A 130 10.52 22.29 1.14
C ILE A 130 10.76 21.10 0.20
N SER A 131 11.86 20.38 0.43
CA SER A 131 12.13 19.17 -0.34
C SER A 131 11.01 18.14 -0.16
N ILE A 132 10.76 17.32 -1.18
CA ILE A 132 9.80 16.20 -1.13
C ILE A 132 10.02 15.30 0.10
N ASN A 133 11.29 15.08 0.44
CA ASN A 133 11.70 14.35 1.62
C ASN A 133 11.22 15.00 2.93
N GLY A 134 11.25 16.32 2.99
CA GLY A 134 10.73 17.10 4.10
C GLY A 134 9.22 16.98 4.22
N SER A 135 8.50 17.06 3.11
CA SER A 135 7.04 16.87 3.07
C SER A 135 6.65 15.46 3.55
N ILE A 136 7.38 14.43 3.10
CA ILE A 136 7.20 13.04 3.57
C ILE A 136 7.46 12.94 5.07
N ASN A 137 8.55 13.52 5.59
CA ASN A 137 8.83 13.48 7.02
C ASN A 137 7.79 14.23 7.86
N ALA A 138 7.29 15.37 7.36
CA ALA A 138 6.26 16.15 8.03
C ALA A 138 4.98 15.32 8.19
N VAL A 139 4.52 14.66 7.13
CA VAL A 139 3.30 13.85 7.20
C VAL A 139 3.49 12.54 7.98
N LEU A 140 4.68 11.93 7.94
CA LEU A 140 4.99 10.80 8.81
C LEU A 140 4.95 11.22 10.28
N PHE A 141 5.47 12.41 10.61
CA PHE A 141 5.42 12.92 11.97
C PHE A 141 3.99 13.22 12.41
N LEU A 142 3.18 13.81 11.52
CA LEU A 142 1.75 14.03 11.77
C LEU A 142 1.04 12.73 12.17
N GLY A 143 1.32 11.61 11.50
CA GLY A 143 0.78 10.29 11.83
C GLY A 143 1.48 9.57 13.00
N GLU A 144 2.44 10.21 13.66
CA GLU A 144 3.16 9.68 14.83
C GLU A 144 2.90 10.48 16.10
N LEU A 145 2.30 11.67 16.01
CA LEU A 145 1.92 12.48 17.17
C LEU A 145 0.99 11.70 18.09
N LYS A 146 1.27 11.77 19.39
CA LYS A 146 0.49 11.11 20.44
C LYS A 146 -0.29 12.10 21.29
N ASP A 147 -1.23 11.57 22.08
CA ASP A 147 -1.83 12.20 23.23
C ASP A 147 -0.99 11.95 24.50
N LYS A 148 -1.39 12.54 25.62
CA LYS A 148 -0.69 12.34 26.92
C LYS A 148 -0.74 10.90 27.43
N GLN A 149 -1.62 10.06 26.89
CA GLN A 149 -1.74 8.65 27.24
C GLN A 149 -0.86 7.77 26.32
N GLY A 150 -0.11 8.38 25.40
CA GLY A 150 0.74 7.66 24.45
C GLY A 150 -0.02 7.02 23.29
N ARG A 151 -1.29 7.40 23.07
CA ARG A 151 -2.09 6.95 21.92
C ARG A 151 -1.97 7.92 20.77
N LEU A 152 -2.15 7.50 19.52
CA LEU A 152 -2.10 8.43 18.39
C LEU A 152 -3.17 9.51 18.52
N LEU A 153 -2.80 10.72 18.08
CA LEU A 153 -3.64 11.89 18.22
C LEU A 153 -4.83 11.84 17.25
N THR A 154 -6.06 11.88 17.79
CA THR A 154 -7.31 11.87 17.00
C THR A 154 -7.41 13.04 16.02
N THR A 155 -6.92 14.22 16.41
CA THR A 155 -6.99 15.44 15.57
C THR A 155 -6.10 15.38 14.35
N ALA A 156 -5.21 14.38 14.22
CA ALA A 156 -4.43 14.15 13.02
C ALA A 156 -5.20 13.37 11.93
N THR A 157 -6.29 12.68 12.27
CA THR A 157 -7.02 11.77 11.35
C THR A 157 -7.60 12.50 10.14
N GLU A 158 -8.23 13.66 10.34
CA GLU A 158 -8.81 14.47 9.26
C GLU A 158 -7.71 15.09 8.36
N PRO A 159 -6.67 15.77 8.89
CA PRO A 159 -5.55 16.25 8.09
C PRO A 159 -4.86 15.15 7.26
N LEU A 160 -4.67 13.95 7.82
CA LEU A 160 -4.13 12.82 7.06
C LEU A 160 -5.05 12.41 5.92
N SER A 161 -6.36 12.33 6.19
CA SER A 161 -7.40 11.99 5.21
C SER A 161 -7.45 12.98 4.05
N GLU A 162 -7.37 14.27 4.35
CA GLU A 162 -7.31 15.32 3.34
C GLU A 162 -6.06 15.20 2.47
N ILE A 163 -4.87 14.98 3.06
CA ILE A 163 -3.62 14.85 2.31
C ILE A 163 -3.70 13.65 1.36
N ILE A 164 -4.22 12.51 1.81
CA ILE A 164 -4.35 11.30 0.97
C ILE A 164 -5.30 11.55 -0.20
N SER A 165 -6.36 12.31 0.06
CA SER A 165 -7.42 12.62 -0.90
C SER A 165 -7.07 13.76 -1.85
N ASP A 166 -5.99 14.50 -1.61
CA ASP A 166 -5.60 15.65 -2.42
C ASP A 166 -4.77 15.20 -3.63
N ASP A 167 -5.34 15.34 -4.83
CA ASP A 167 -4.69 14.92 -6.07
C ASP A 167 -3.60 15.91 -6.53
N SER A 168 -3.51 17.10 -5.91
CA SER A 168 -2.38 18.01 -6.11
C SER A 168 -1.14 17.62 -5.28
N VAL A 169 -1.32 16.80 -4.24
CA VAL A 169 -0.22 16.32 -3.41
C VAL A 169 0.52 15.19 -4.11
N THR A 170 1.85 15.26 -4.07
CA THR A 170 2.70 14.23 -4.68
C THR A 170 2.36 12.81 -4.16
N PRO A 171 2.40 11.78 -5.01
CA PRO A 171 2.02 10.43 -4.62
C PRO A 171 2.81 9.89 -3.42
N ALA A 172 4.10 10.24 -3.31
CA ALA A 172 4.95 9.79 -2.20
C ALA A 172 4.47 10.34 -0.83
N VAL A 173 4.00 11.59 -0.79
CA VAL A 173 3.43 12.18 0.43
C VAL A 173 2.07 11.54 0.75
N ARG A 174 1.23 11.28 -0.25
CA ARG A 174 -0.06 10.56 -0.08
C ARG A 174 0.14 9.14 0.48
N ILE A 175 1.14 8.42 -0.02
CA ILE A 175 1.56 7.09 0.47
C ILE A 175 1.99 7.17 1.94
N ALA A 176 2.80 8.17 2.30
CA ALA A 176 3.26 8.37 3.68
C ALA A 176 2.09 8.74 4.62
N ALA A 177 1.16 9.57 4.16
CA ALA A 177 -0.05 9.91 4.89
C ALA A 177 -0.94 8.67 5.12
N LEU A 178 -1.12 7.83 4.09
CA LEU A 178 -1.85 6.57 4.19
C LEU A 178 -1.21 5.61 5.20
N ALA A 179 0.12 5.56 5.29
CA ALA A 179 0.81 4.78 6.31
C ALA A 179 0.50 5.28 7.74
N GLY A 180 0.43 6.60 7.94
CA GLY A 180 -0.01 7.21 9.20
C GLY A 180 -1.45 6.86 9.56
N LEU A 181 -2.38 7.01 8.61
CA LEU A 181 -3.78 6.63 8.77
C LEU A 181 -3.93 5.13 9.09
N GLY A 182 -3.12 4.28 8.46
CA GLY A 182 -3.08 2.85 8.75
C GLY A 182 -2.63 2.51 10.18
N LYS A 183 -1.67 3.25 10.75
CA LYS A 183 -1.30 3.11 12.18
C LYS A 183 -2.50 3.42 13.06
N ARG A 184 -3.27 4.46 12.72
CA ARG A 184 -4.46 4.86 13.46
C ARG A 184 -5.55 3.79 13.43
N ILE A 185 -5.84 3.23 12.26
CA ILE A 185 -6.84 2.15 12.10
C ILE A 185 -6.48 0.93 12.96
N ARG A 186 -5.20 0.54 12.99
CA ARG A 186 -4.75 -0.57 13.85
C ARG A 186 -4.94 -0.26 15.33
N GLU A 187 -4.62 0.95 15.77
CA GLU A 187 -4.83 1.36 17.15
C GLU A 187 -6.31 1.37 17.54
N LEU A 188 -7.20 1.84 16.64
CA LEU A 188 -8.65 1.78 16.83
C LEU A 188 -9.15 0.35 17.05
N GLY A 189 -8.59 -0.63 16.34
CA GLY A 189 -8.92 -2.05 16.50
C GLY A 189 -8.65 -2.59 17.91
N THR A 190 -7.64 -2.05 18.59
CA THR A 190 -7.28 -2.41 19.97
C THR A 190 -7.87 -1.47 21.02
N SER A 191 -8.56 -0.40 20.61
CA SER A 191 -9.07 0.63 21.50
C SER A 191 -10.34 0.17 22.22
N SER A 192 -10.41 0.49 23.52
CA SER A 192 -11.62 0.40 24.33
C SER A 192 -12.46 1.69 24.31
N SER A 193 -12.08 2.69 23.51
CA SER A 193 -12.81 3.95 23.42
C SER A 193 -14.23 3.76 22.87
N GLU A 194 -15.21 4.36 23.52
CA GLU A 194 -16.61 4.41 23.07
C GLU A 194 -16.75 5.10 21.70
N ASN A 195 -15.82 6.00 21.34
CA ASN A 195 -15.86 6.75 20.10
C ASN A 195 -15.20 6.04 18.91
N LYS A 196 -14.65 4.83 19.09
CA LYS A 196 -13.88 4.15 18.04
C LYS A 196 -14.68 3.90 16.76
N GLN A 197 -15.98 3.65 16.88
CA GLN A 197 -16.87 3.47 15.73
C GLN A 197 -17.07 4.78 14.95
N VAL A 198 -17.23 5.90 15.65
CA VAL A 198 -17.40 7.23 15.02
C VAL A 198 -16.12 7.62 14.28
N GLU A 199 -14.97 7.34 14.88
CA GLU A 199 -13.69 7.60 14.23
C GLU A 199 -13.39 6.64 13.07
N ALA A 200 -13.77 5.37 13.18
CA ALA A 200 -13.72 4.44 12.05
C ALA A 200 -14.56 4.93 10.87
N ALA A 201 -15.79 5.38 11.14
CA ALA A 201 -16.71 5.91 10.15
C ALA A 201 -16.15 7.13 9.41
N SER A 202 -15.45 8.03 10.10
CA SER A 202 -14.87 9.23 9.48
C SER A 202 -13.71 8.91 8.52
N ILE A 203 -13.10 7.74 8.63
CA ILE A 203 -11.99 7.28 7.77
C ILE A 203 -12.50 6.65 6.46
N VAL A 204 -13.71 6.08 6.48
CA VAL A 204 -14.29 5.35 5.34
C VAL A 204 -14.29 6.14 4.02
N PRO A 205 -14.69 7.43 3.98
CA PRO A 205 -14.68 8.21 2.73
C PRO A 205 -13.30 8.27 2.06
N THR A 206 -12.23 8.38 2.86
CA THR A 206 -10.85 8.39 2.37
C THR A 206 -10.48 7.07 1.71
N LEU A 207 -10.81 5.93 2.35
CA LEU A 207 -10.54 4.61 1.79
C LEU A 207 -11.33 4.38 0.51
N ASN A 208 -12.60 4.78 0.48
CA ASN A 208 -13.45 4.72 -0.72
C ASN A 208 -12.83 5.50 -1.88
N LYS A 209 -12.30 6.70 -1.63
CA LYS A 209 -11.63 7.51 -2.66
C LYS A 209 -10.37 6.83 -3.21
N ILE A 210 -9.58 6.17 -2.36
CA ILE A 210 -8.38 5.44 -2.82
C ILE A 210 -8.79 4.24 -3.67
N LEU A 211 -9.79 3.48 -3.23
CA LEU A 211 -10.24 2.29 -3.96
C LEU A 211 -10.86 2.64 -5.31
N SER A 212 -11.49 3.80 -5.44
CA SER A 212 -12.07 4.28 -6.69
C SER A 212 -11.07 4.97 -7.63
N LEU A 213 -9.77 4.99 -7.32
CA LEU A 213 -8.75 5.58 -8.17
C LEU A 213 -8.77 4.96 -9.59
N PRO A 214 -8.93 5.78 -10.65
CA PRO A 214 -8.85 5.31 -12.02
C PRO A 214 -7.51 4.66 -12.34
N ALA A 215 -7.48 3.77 -13.33
CA ALA A 215 -6.23 3.15 -13.78
C ALA A 215 -5.19 4.20 -14.22
N GLU A 216 -5.62 5.31 -14.78
CA GLU A 216 -4.75 6.32 -15.38
C GLU A 216 -4.27 7.39 -14.38
N SER A 217 -4.78 7.38 -13.14
CA SER A 217 -4.58 8.49 -12.19
C SER A 217 -3.19 8.58 -11.55
N LEU A 218 -2.50 7.44 -11.42
CA LEU A 218 -1.21 7.31 -10.75
C LEU A 218 -0.37 6.23 -11.45
N PRO A 219 0.97 6.28 -11.36
CA PRO A 219 1.82 5.17 -11.79
C PRO A 219 1.33 3.85 -11.19
N PRO A 220 1.23 2.76 -11.98
CA PRO A 220 0.57 1.52 -11.55
C PRO A 220 1.06 0.99 -10.20
N ILE A 221 2.38 1.04 -9.96
CA ILE A 221 2.99 0.57 -8.70
C ILE A 221 2.48 1.35 -7.49
N GLY A 222 2.46 2.68 -7.55
CA GLY A 222 2.00 3.52 -6.45
C GLY A 222 0.50 3.39 -6.21
N ARG A 223 -0.27 3.35 -7.30
CA ARG A 223 -1.72 3.14 -7.29
C ARG A 223 -2.10 1.82 -6.64
N ASP A 224 -1.55 0.72 -7.13
CA ASP A 224 -1.86 -0.63 -6.67
C ASP A 224 -1.42 -0.84 -5.22
N TRP A 225 -0.30 -0.22 -4.82
CA TRP A 225 0.11 -0.19 -3.41
C TRP A 225 -0.93 0.52 -2.54
N MET A 226 -1.39 1.72 -2.93
CA MET A 226 -2.40 2.47 -2.17
C MET A 226 -3.73 1.73 -2.10
N GLN A 227 -4.22 1.20 -3.22
CA GLN A 227 -5.44 0.39 -3.28
C GLN A 227 -5.32 -0.88 -2.43
N GLY A 228 -4.18 -1.58 -2.52
CA GLY A 228 -3.91 -2.77 -1.72
C GLY A 228 -3.91 -2.50 -0.20
N ARG A 229 -3.38 -1.35 0.23
CA ARG A 229 -3.44 -0.91 1.63
C ARG A 229 -4.84 -0.45 2.04
N ALA A 230 -5.56 0.23 1.15
CA ALA A 230 -6.94 0.62 1.42
C ALA A 230 -7.87 -0.59 1.59
N LEU A 231 -7.67 -1.68 0.84
CA LEU A 231 -8.38 -2.95 1.02
C LEU A 231 -8.11 -3.56 2.40
N GLU A 232 -6.83 -3.66 2.79
CA GLU A 232 -6.42 -4.16 4.11
C GLU A 232 -7.03 -3.32 5.24
N TYR A 233 -6.97 -2.00 5.11
CA TYR A 233 -7.50 -1.08 6.11
C TYR A 233 -9.02 -1.13 6.18
N SER A 234 -9.71 -1.28 5.04
CA SER A 234 -11.15 -1.48 5.00
C SER A 234 -11.55 -2.79 5.68
N SER A 235 -10.80 -3.88 5.48
CA SER A 235 -11.01 -5.14 6.21
C SER A 235 -10.87 -4.96 7.73
N ASN A 236 -9.87 -4.19 8.18
CA ASN A 236 -9.68 -3.91 9.61
C ASN A 236 -10.83 -3.07 10.19
N LEU A 237 -11.44 -2.19 9.40
CA LEU A 237 -12.57 -1.38 9.85
C LEU A 237 -13.86 -2.18 10.01
N LEU A 238 -14.08 -3.27 9.27
CA LEU A 238 -15.30 -4.10 9.38
C LEU A 238 -15.56 -4.55 10.83
N SER A 239 -14.53 -5.05 11.52
CA SER A 239 -14.67 -5.51 12.91
C SER A 239 -14.89 -4.35 13.91
N ILE A 240 -14.44 -3.14 13.58
CA ILE A 240 -14.61 -1.95 14.42
C ILE A 240 -16.02 -1.38 14.24
N LEU A 241 -16.50 -1.31 12.99
CA LEU A 241 -17.81 -0.77 12.62
C LEU A 241 -18.96 -1.65 13.11
N GLY A 242 -18.79 -2.98 13.14
CA GLY A 242 -19.83 -3.91 13.60
C GLY A 242 -21.11 -3.76 12.77
N ASP A 243 -22.22 -3.41 13.42
CA ASP A 243 -23.53 -3.21 12.79
C ASP A 243 -23.57 -2.07 11.76
N LYS A 244 -22.51 -1.24 11.68
CA LYS A 244 -22.35 -0.17 10.69
C LYS A 244 -21.49 -0.56 9.49
N SER A 245 -21.24 -1.85 9.29
CA SER A 245 -20.35 -2.32 8.20
C SER A 245 -20.80 -1.86 6.80
N GLN A 246 -22.08 -1.56 6.59
CA GLN A 246 -22.61 -1.03 5.32
C GLN A 246 -22.03 0.33 4.93
N GLU A 247 -21.38 1.06 5.84
CA GLU A 247 -20.62 2.26 5.47
C GLU A 247 -19.53 1.96 4.41
N LEU A 248 -19.06 0.71 4.34
CA LEU A 248 -18.08 0.24 3.36
C LEU A 248 -18.67 -0.19 2.01
N ASP A 249 -19.95 0.03 1.73
CA ASP A 249 -20.58 -0.31 0.43
C ASP A 249 -19.85 0.32 -0.78
N GLY A 250 -19.32 1.53 -0.62
CA GLY A 250 -18.51 2.20 -1.65
C GLY A 250 -17.19 1.47 -1.92
N ALA A 251 -16.55 0.95 -0.88
CA ALA A 251 -15.34 0.15 -0.98
C ALA A 251 -15.64 -1.19 -1.67
N VAL A 252 -16.76 -1.83 -1.33
CA VAL A 252 -17.22 -3.09 -1.95
C VAL A 252 -17.45 -2.91 -3.45
N LYS A 253 -18.14 -1.85 -3.88
CA LYS A 253 -18.35 -1.56 -5.31
C LYS A 253 -17.02 -1.35 -6.06
N SER A 254 -16.11 -0.61 -5.45
CA SER A 254 -14.78 -0.35 -6.02
C SER A 254 -13.94 -1.63 -6.09
N ALA A 255 -14.01 -2.46 -5.06
CA ALA A 255 -13.38 -3.78 -5.02
C ALA A 255 -13.89 -4.67 -6.15
N ILE A 256 -15.20 -4.82 -6.34
CA ILE A 256 -15.76 -5.61 -7.45
C ILE A 256 -15.25 -5.10 -8.81
N THR A 257 -15.13 -3.78 -8.97
CA THR A 257 -14.57 -3.17 -10.19
C THR A 257 -13.11 -3.57 -10.41
N ILE A 258 -12.27 -3.53 -9.36
CA ILE A 258 -10.86 -3.96 -9.41
C ILE A 258 -10.76 -5.47 -9.75
N LEU A 259 -11.61 -6.30 -9.16
CA LEU A 259 -11.60 -7.75 -9.38
C LEU A 259 -11.87 -8.11 -10.84
N LYS A 260 -12.81 -7.40 -11.49
CA LYS A 260 -13.23 -7.62 -12.87
C LYS A 260 -12.24 -7.08 -13.92
N ASP A 261 -11.36 -6.15 -13.55
CA ASP A 261 -10.37 -5.57 -14.46
C ASP A 261 -9.12 -6.47 -14.55
N SER A 262 -9.00 -7.23 -15.65
CA SER A 262 -7.88 -8.13 -15.90
C SER A 262 -6.54 -7.43 -16.08
N ASN A 263 -6.53 -6.11 -16.34
CA ASN A 263 -5.29 -5.33 -16.45
C ASN A 263 -4.70 -4.96 -15.08
N ARG A 264 -5.42 -5.24 -13.98
CA ARG A 264 -4.91 -5.05 -12.63
C ARG A 264 -4.01 -6.20 -12.21
N ALA A 265 -2.99 -5.87 -11.41
CA ALA A 265 -2.07 -6.87 -10.89
C ALA A 265 -2.80 -8.01 -10.17
N ILE A 266 -2.38 -9.25 -10.43
CA ILE A 266 -2.95 -10.48 -9.82
C ILE A 266 -3.05 -10.33 -8.29
N ASP A 267 -1.98 -9.85 -7.65
CA ASP A 267 -1.93 -9.71 -6.19
C ASP A 267 -2.95 -8.68 -5.64
N LEU A 268 -3.24 -7.61 -6.41
CA LEU A 268 -4.27 -6.64 -6.03
C LEU A 268 -5.67 -7.25 -6.15
N ARG A 269 -5.93 -7.98 -7.23
CA ARG A 269 -7.20 -8.69 -7.43
C ARG A 269 -7.42 -9.78 -6.37
N ILE A 270 -6.38 -10.49 -5.93
CA ILE A 270 -6.46 -11.43 -4.81
C ILE A 270 -6.79 -10.71 -3.49
N ARG A 271 -6.10 -9.60 -3.16
CA ARG A 271 -6.42 -8.78 -1.98
C ARG A 271 -7.87 -8.27 -2.00
N THR A 272 -8.41 -8.05 -3.19
CA THR A 272 -9.80 -7.66 -3.39
C THR A 272 -10.75 -8.78 -3.01
N VAL A 273 -10.49 -10.02 -3.44
CA VAL A 273 -11.24 -11.21 -2.99
C VAL A 273 -11.17 -11.36 -1.47
N VAL A 274 -10.01 -11.09 -0.86
CA VAL A 274 -9.87 -11.09 0.60
C VAL A 274 -10.83 -10.10 1.27
N PHE A 275 -10.78 -8.84 0.86
CA PHE A 275 -11.67 -7.81 1.40
C PHE A 275 -13.16 -8.15 1.21
N LEU A 276 -13.54 -8.64 0.02
CA LEU A 276 -14.90 -9.07 -0.27
C LEU A 276 -15.32 -10.24 0.64
N SER A 277 -14.45 -11.24 0.85
CA SER A 277 -14.75 -12.36 1.74
C SER A 277 -15.00 -11.93 3.19
N TYR A 278 -14.25 -10.93 3.68
CA TYR A 278 -14.50 -10.36 5.01
C TYR A 278 -15.78 -9.51 5.04
N SER A 279 -16.09 -8.81 3.95
CA SER A 279 -17.31 -8.01 3.82
C SER A 279 -18.57 -8.89 3.88
N ALA A 280 -18.57 -10.01 3.17
CA ALA A 280 -19.62 -11.03 3.25
C ALA A 280 -19.81 -11.53 4.69
N ASN A 281 -18.72 -11.88 5.37
CA ASN A 281 -18.76 -12.33 6.77
C ASN A 281 -19.26 -11.25 7.75
N ALA A 282 -19.10 -9.97 7.39
CA ALA A 282 -19.64 -8.84 8.15
C ALA A 282 -21.12 -8.55 7.82
N GLY A 283 -21.79 -9.40 7.04
CA GLY A 283 -23.21 -9.27 6.70
C GLY A 283 -23.49 -8.31 5.54
N ILE A 284 -22.47 -7.90 4.77
CA ILE A 284 -22.69 -7.12 3.55
C ILE A 284 -23.09 -8.08 2.41
N THR A 285 -24.20 -7.78 1.74
CA THR A 285 -24.69 -8.59 0.61
C THR A 285 -23.77 -8.44 -0.61
N LEU A 286 -23.31 -9.57 -1.16
CA LEU A 286 -22.39 -9.61 -2.29
C LEU A 286 -22.92 -10.51 -3.42
N PRO A 287 -22.50 -10.28 -4.68
CA PRO A 287 -22.69 -11.24 -5.77
C PRO A 287 -21.69 -12.40 -5.63
N THR A 288 -21.92 -13.28 -4.65
CA THR A 288 -20.97 -14.31 -4.21
C THR A 288 -20.53 -15.24 -5.34
N ASP A 289 -21.45 -15.69 -6.19
CA ASP A 289 -21.13 -16.58 -7.33
C ASP A 289 -20.19 -15.94 -8.35
N GLU A 290 -20.40 -14.65 -8.68
CA GLU A 290 -19.52 -13.91 -9.58
C GLU A 290 -18.11 -13.77 -8.99
N ILE A 291 -18.03 -13.54 -7.68
CA ILE A 291 -16.74 -13.38 -6.98
C ILE A 291 -16.00 -14.72 -6.91
N LEU A 292 -16.70 -15.82 -6.62
CA LEU A 292 -16.12 -17.16 -6.57
C LEU A 292 -15.63 -17.61 -7.95
N THR A 293 -16.38 -17.31 -9.01
CA THR A 293 -15.95 -17.56 -10.40
C THR A 293 -14.67 -16.78 -10.72
N ALA A 294 -14.61 -15.50 -10.38
CA ALA A 294 -13.40 -14.70 -10.57
C ALA A 294 -12.21 -15.17 -9.72
N ALA A 295 -12.46 -15.72 -8.52
CA ALA A 295 -11.44 -16.29 -7.67
C ALA A 295 -10.84 -17.58 -8.26
N ASP A 296 -11.65 -18.46 -8.86
CA ASP A 296 -11.15 -19.67 -9.55
C ASP A 296 -10.31 -19.28 -10.78
N GLU A 297 -10.72 -18.28 -11.55
CA GLU A 297 -9.89 -17.75 -12.64
C GLU A 297 -8.58 -17.13 -12.14
N LEU A 298 -8.55 -16.52 -10.95
CA LEU A 298 -7.32 -16.03 -10.34
C LEU A 298 -6.38 -17.16 -9.91
N VAL A 299 -6.87 -18.35 -9.57
CA VAL A 299 -6.03 -19.55 -9.34
C VAL A 299 -5.28 -19.89 -10.63
N LYS A 300 -6.00 -20.01 -11.75
CA LYS A 300 -5.40 -20.31 -13.07
C LYS A 300 -4.38 -19.25 -13.46
N ASN A 301 -4.75 -17.97 -13.38
CA ASN A 301 -3.84 -16.86 -13.70
C ASN A 301 -2.58 -16.85 -12.81
N SER A 302 -2.73 -17.18 -11.53
CA SER A 302 -1.60 -17.27 -10.59
C SER A 302 -0.61 -18.38 -10.96
N LEU A 303 -1.13 -19.51 -11.46
CA LEU A 303 -0.31 -20.64 -11.89
C LEU A 303 0.36 -20.36 -13.24
N ARG A 304 -0.38 -19.83 -14.22
CA ARG A 304 0.15 -19.42 -15.54
C ARG A 304 1.30 -18.43 -15.43
N ASP A 305 1.18 -17.41 -14.56
CA ASP A 305 2.20 -16.39 -14.32
C ASP A 305 3.55 -16.99 -13.93
N VAL A 306 3.54 -18.08 -13.15
CA VAL A 306 4.76 -18.73 -12.67
C VAL A 306 5.22 -19.83 -13.65
N TYR A 307 4.29 -20.58 -14.21
CA TYR A 307 4.58 -21.66 -15.15
C TYR A 307 5.17 -21.16 -16.47
N GLY A 308 4.71 -19.99 -16.97
CA GLY A 308 5.27 -19.36 -18.17
C GLY A 308 6.78 -19.11 -18.07
N ILE A 309 7.27 -18.80 -16.87
CA ILE A 309 8.71 -18.58 -16.63
C ILE A 309 9.51 -19.89 -16.78
N ILE A 310 8.94 -21.02 -16.33
CA ILE A 310 9.56 -22.34 -16.54
C ILE A 310 9.62 -22.63 -18.04
N GLN A 311 8.52 -22.39 -18.76
CA GLN A 311 8.45 -22.63 -20.20
C GLN A 311 9.46 -21.78 -20.97
N ASP A 312 9.58 -20.49 -20.63
CA ASP A 312 10.55 -19.59 -21.25
C ASP A 312 12.00 -20.07 -21.00
N LYS A 313 12.31 -20.52 -19.78
CA LYS A 313 13.63 -21.05 -19.44
C LYS A 313 13.93 -22.37 -20.16
N LYS A 314 12.98 -23.30 -20.19
CA LYS A 314 13.12 -24.56 -20.96
C LYS A 314 13.40 -24.27 -22.43
N PHE A 315 12.67 -23.32 -23.02
CA PHE A 315 12.84 -22.92 -24.40
C PHE A 315 14.18 -22.22 -24.67
N GLU A 316 14.65 -21.38 -23.73
CA GLU A 316 15.98 -20.76 -23.81
C GLU A 316 17.10 -21.82 -23.77
N GLU A 317 17.00 -22.81 -22.89
CA GLU A 317 17.95 -23.93 -22.85
C GLU A 317 17.93 -24.75 -24.14
N GLU A 318 16.75 -25.03 -24.70
CA GLU A 318 16.61 -25.77 -25.96
C GLU A 318 17.26 -25.02 -27.14
N ILE A 319 17.12 -23.70 -27.20
CA ILE A 319 17.72 -22.88 -28.27
C ILE A 319 19.22 -22.71 -28.10
N THR A 320 19.67 -22.47 -26.87
CA THR A 320 21.07 -22.07 -26.61
C THR A 320 21.98 -23.26 -26.36
N GLY A 321 21.42 -24.42 -25.98
CA GLY A 321 22.17 -25.57 -25.46
C GLY A 321 22.89 -25.28 -24.14
N LEU A 322 22.66 -24.11 -23.54
CA LEU A 322 23.29 -23.67 -22.29
C LEU A 322 22.25 -23.75 -21.18
N SER A 323 22.36 -24.78 -20.34
CA SER A 323 21.67 -24.77 -19.04
C SER A 323 22.31 -23.71 -18.15
N ASP A 324 21.51 -22.85 -17.50
CA ASP A 324 21.94 -21.75 -16.63
C ASP A 324 22.49 -22.27 -15.27
N MET A 325 23.34 -23.30 -15.31
CA MET A 325 24.07 -23.83 -14.18
C MET A 325 25.39 -23.06 -13.99
N GLY A 326 25.32 -22.00 -13.19
CA GLY A 326 26.32 -21.75 -12.15
C GLY A 326 27.61 -21.03 -12.53
N MET A 327 27.54 -19.71 -12.74
CA MET A 327 28.62 -18.78 -12.34
C MET A 327 28.59 -18.52 -10.82
N GLY A 328 28.55 -19.58 -10.00
CA GLY A 328 28.44 -19.45 -8.55
C GLY A 328 28.69 -20.76 -7.79
N GLY A 329 29.94 -20.97 -7.37
CA GLY A 329 30.29 -21.89 -6.28
C GLY A 329 30.65 -23.32 -6.69
N GLY A 330 31.93 -23.54 -7.01
CA GLY A 330 32.50 -24.89 -7.15
C GLY A 330 32.54 -25.60 -5.80
N GLY A 331 31.73 -26.66 -5.67
CA GLY A 331 31.77 -27.62 -4.58
C GLY A 331 31.64 -29.05 -5.14
N PRO A 332 32.29 -30.07 -4.54
CA PRO A 332 32.32 -31.45 -5.06
C PRO A 332 30.96 -32.16 -5.12
N GLU A 333 29.92 -31.59 -4.50
CA GLU A 333 28.55 -32.13 -4.47
C GLU A 333 27.74 -31.88 -5.76
N MET A 334 28.30 -31.15 -6.73
CA MET A 334 27.62 -30.79 -7.99
C MET A 334 27.90 -31.74 -9.16
N MET A 335 28.74 -32.76 -8.97
CA MET A 335 28.81 -33.89 -9.90
C MET A 335 27.69 -34.84 -9.48
N GLY A 336 26.51 -34.72 -10.10
CA GLY A 336 25.31 -35.48 -9.80
C GLY A 336 25.49 -36.98 -10.01
N TYR A 337 26.28 -37.62 -9.16
CA TYR A 337 26.54 -39.05 -9.12
C TYR A 337 26.46 -39.50 -7.66
N ASP A 338 25.78 -40.61 -7.40
CA ASP A 338 25.70 -41.17 -6.05
C ASP A 338 27.04 -41.82 -5.64
N ALA A 339 27.12 -42.35 -4.42
CA ALA A 339 28.31 -43.03 -3.92
C ALA A 339 28.71 -44.28 -4.73
N MET A 340 27.88 -44.74 -5.68
CA MET A 340 28.17 -45.82 -6.63
C MET A 340 28.51 -45.31 -8.04
N GLY A 341 28.57 -43.99 -8.26
CA GLY A 341 28.88 -43.42 -9.57
C GLY A 341 27.72 -43.45 -10.57
N MET A 342 26.47 -43.58 -10.10
CA MET A 342 25.27 -43.51 -10.93
C MET A 342 24.74 -42.08 -10.98
N PRO A 343 24.33 -41.55 -12.15
CA PRO A 343 23.80 -40.20 -12.24
C PRO A 343 22.63 -40.03 -11.28
N VAL A 344 22.72 -39.09 -10.34
CA VAL A 344 21.58 -38.67 -9.55
C VAL A 344 20.77 -37.74 -10.44
N GLU A 345 19.60 -38.19 -10.87
CA GLU A 345 18.58 -37.32 -11.47
C GLU A 345 18.12 -36.33 -10.39
N ASN A 346 18.88 -35.26 -10.22
CA ASN A 346 18.42 -34.11 -9.48
C ASN A 346 17.36 -33.44 -10.35
N GLU A 347 16.11 -33.57 -9.92
CA GLU A 347 14.95 -32.89 -10.51
C GLU A 347 15.30 -31.41 -10.73
N ARG A 348 15.34 -30.99 -12.00
CA ARG A 348 15.72 -29.61 -12.35
C ARG A 348 14.64 -28.66 -11.85
N ASN A 349 15.05 -27.70 -11.03
CA ASN A 349 14.23 -26.57 -10.64
C ASN A 349 14.73 -25.31 -11.34
N TYR A 350 13.93 -24.76 -12.24
CA TYR A 350 14.18 -23.52 -12.96
C TYR A 350 13.86 -22.29 -12.12
N LEU A 351 12.98 -22.41 -11.12
CA LEU A 351 12.50 -21.28 -10.34
C LEU A 351 13.19 -21.14 -8.97
N PRO A 352 13.60 -19.92 -8.58
CA PRO A 352 13.96 -19.61 -7.20
C PRO A 352 12.78 -19.84 -6.24
N ILE A 353 13.09 -20.22 -4.98
CA ILE A 353 12.11 -20.44 -3.89
C ILE A 353 11.10 -19.29 -3.75
N THR A 354 11.51 -18.05 -4.00
CA THR A 354 10.64 -16.87 -3.90
C THR A 354 9.38 -16.92 -4.78
N TYR A 355 9.45 -17.59 -5.95
CA TYR A 355 8.29 -17.79 -6.81
C TYR A 355 7.27 -18.73 -6.17
N PHE A 356 7.72 -19.82 -5.56
CA PHE A 356 6.88 -20.78 -4.84
C PHE A 356 6.25 -20.16 -3.59
N VAL A 357 7.00 -19.36 -2.84
CA VAL A 357 6.46 -18.63 -1.68
C VAL A 357 5.33 -17.68 -2.11
N ARG A 358 5.50 -16.96 -3.23
CA ARG A 358 4.46 -16.08 -3.75
C ARG A 358 3.26 -16.86 -4.27
N ALA A 359 3.46 -17.93 -5.03
CA ALA A 359 2.39 -18.79 -5.53
C ALA A 359 1.60 -19.44 -4.39
N SER A 360 2.31 -19.95 -3.37
CA SER A 360 1.73 -20.46 -2.13
C SER A 360 0.83 -19.42 -1.47
N TRP A 361 1.35 -18.20 -1.25
CA TRP A 361 0.56 -17.11 -0.69
C TRP A 361 -0.71 -16.84 -1.50
N ARG A 362 -0.62 -16.80 -2.83
CA ARG A 362 -1.78 -16.57 -3.72
C ARG A 362 -2.85 -17.65 -3.55
N LEU A 363 -2.46 -18.93 -3.65
CA LEU A 363 -3.39 -20.05 -3.58
C LEU A 363 -4.04 -20.18 -2.19
N VAL A 364 -3.23 -20.14 -1.13
CA VAL A 364 -3.74 -20.25 0.26
C VAL A 364 -4.70 -19.09 0.57
N THR A 365 -4.34 -17.87 0.17
CA THR A 365 -5.19 -16.69 0.38
C THR A 365 -6.52 -16.78 -0.36
N LEU A 366 -6.50 -17.21 -1.63
CA LEU A 366 -7.72 -17.43 -2.41
C LEU A 366 -8.59 -18.53 -1.79
N ALA A 367 -8.01 -19.67 -1.43
CA ALA A 367 -8.73 -20.77 -0.79
C ALA A 367 -9.45 -20.32 0.48
N ASP A 368 -8.76 -19.62 1.38
CA ASP A 368 -9.35 -19.17 2.64
C ASP A 368 -10.50 -18.18 2.43
N SER A 369 -10.38 -17.33 1.41
CA SER A 369 -11.45 -16.41 1.05
C SER A 369 -12.61 -17.09 0.34
N MET A 370 -12.37 -18.08 -0.50
CA MET A 370 -13.41 -18.90 -1.12
C MET A 370 -14.20 -19.68 -0.07
N THR A 371 -13.54 -20.25 0.94
CA THR A 371 -14.23 -20.91 2.07
C THR A 371 -15.14 -19.94 2.82
N ARG A 372 -14.68 -18.72 3.12
CA ARG A 372 -15.52 -17.69 3.76
C ARG A 372 -16.72 -17.28 2.90
N LEU A 373 -16.51 -17.13 1.59
CA LEU A 373 -17.57 -16.76 0.65
C LEU A 373 -18.61 -17.88 0.48
N ALA A 374 -18.17 -19.13 0.41
CA ALA A 374 -19.05 -20.30 0.26
C ALA A 374 -20.06 -20.44 1.42
N GLN A 375 -19.73 -19.92 2.61
CA GLN A 375 -20.66 -19.90 3.75
C GLN A 375 -21.91 -19.04 3.51
N GLN A 376 -21.89 -18.14 2.53
CA GLN A 376 -23.03 -17.30 2.14
C GLN A 376 -23.92 -17.95 1.09
N LEU A 377 -23.55 -19.13 0.57
CA LEU A 377 -24.34 -19.82 -0.44
C LEU A 377 -25.30 -20.83 0.19
N ASP A 378 -26.54 -20.82 -0.28
CA ASP A 378 -27.56 -21.81 0.08
C ASP A 378 -27.39 -23.11 -0.74
N SER A 379 -26.91 -23.01 -1.99
CA SER A 379 -26.58 -24.14 -2.87
C SER A 379 -25.07 -24.17 -3.17
N ASP A 380 -24.54 -25.32 -3.59
CA ASP A 380 -23.15 -25.45 -4.10
C ASP A 380 -22.02 -25.13 -3.11
N LYS A 381 -22.35 -24.85 -1.83
CA LYS A 381 -21.39 -24.62 -0.75
C LYS A 381 -20.33 -25.72 -0.65
N GLU A 382 -20.75 -26.99 -0.62
CA GLU A 382 -19.84 -28.13 -0.50
C GLU A 382 -18.84 -28.19 -1.66
N GLN A 383 -19.32 -27.91 -2.89
CA GLN A 383 -18.46 -27.88 -4.07
C GLN A 383 -17.37 -26.83 -3.95
N TYR A 384 -17.71 -25.62 -3.51
CA TYR A 384 -16.72 -24.54 -3.32
C TYR A 384 -15.79 -24.77 -2.14
N GLU A 385 -16.27 -25.38 -1.05
CA GLU A 385 -15.43 -25.76 0.08
C GLU A 385 -14.41 -26.84 -0.29
N ASP A 386 -14.82 -27.85 -1.06
CA ASP A 386 -13.92 -28.91 -1.52
C ASP A 386 -12.92 -28.39 -2.55
N ARG A 387 -13.37 -27.51 -3.45
CA ARG A 387 -12.49 -26.79 -4.37
C ARG A 387 -11.46 -25.95 -3.60
N ALA A 388 -11.88 -25.22 -2.57
CA ALA A 388 -10.98 -24.43 -1.73
C ALA A 388 -9.97 -25.30 -0.96
N LYS A 389 -10.38 -26.46 -0.43
CA LYS A 389 -9.46 -27.44 0.21
C LYS A 389 -8.40 -27.93 -0.78
N LEU A 390 -8.79 -28.23 -2.02
CA LEU A 390 -7.86 -28.65 -3.06
C LEU A 390 -6.88 -27.52 -3.44
N ILE A 391 -7.37 -26.28 -3.60
CA ILE A 391 -6.49 -25.12 -3.86
C ILE A 391 -5.50 -24.92 -2.70
N ARG A 392 -5.99 -25.02 -1.45
CA ARG A 392 -5.16 -24.87 -0.26
C ARG A 392 -4.08 -25.94 -0.17
N SER A 393 -4.37 -27.20 -0.50
CA SER A 393 -3.38 -28.28 -0.43
C SER A 393 -2.22 -28.05 -1.40
N TYR A 394 -2.49 -27.60 -2.63
CA TYR A 394 -1.43 -27.20 -3.57
C TYR A 394 -0.67 -25.96 -3.10
N GLY A 395 -1.36 -24.98 -2.52
CA GLY A 395 -0.71 -23.81 -1.92
C GLY A 395 0.26 -24.18 -0.80
N VAL A 396 -0.12 -25.10 0.10
CA VAL A 396 0.76 -25.61 1.16
C VAL A 396 1.92 -26.42 0.56
N LYS A 397 1.64 -27.28 -0.43
CA LYS A 397 2.67 -28.06 -1.12
C LYS A 397 3.75 -27.17 -1.77
N PHE A 398 3.40 -26.03 -2.35
CA PHE A 398 4.41 -25.09 -2.87
C PHE A 398 5.35 -24.54 -1.80
N TYR A 399 4.88 -24.41 -0.57
CA TYR A 399 5.70 -23.93 0.53
C TYR A 399 6.59 -25.04 1.10
N GLU A 400 6.05 -26.24 1.27
CA GLU A 400 6.76 -27.39 1.84
C GLU A 400 7.72 -28.04 0.84
N GLU A 401 7.33 -28.09 -0.44
CA GLU A 401 8.05 -28.72 -1.55
C GLU A 401 8.17 -27.74 -2.75
N PRO A 402 9.04 -26.72 -2.66
CA PRO A 402 9.20 -25.68 -3.68
C PRO A 402 9.95 -26.24 -4.92
N LYS A 403 9.24 -27.06 -5.69
CA LYS A 403 9.73 -27.77 -6.87
C LYS A 403 8.86 -27.50 -8.09
N ASP A 404 9.49 -27.47 -9.26
CA ASP A 404 8.81 -27.22 -10.54
C ASP A 404 7.75 -28.29 -10.87
N ALA A 405 7.97 -29.54 -10.45
CA ALA A 405 6.97 -30.61 -10.57
C ALA A 405 5.72 -30.35 -9.72
N SER A 406 5.87 -29.75 -8.53
CA SER A 406 4.71 -29.32 -7.73
C SER A 406 3.86 -28.32 -8.52
N LEU A 407 4.49 -27.33 -9.16
CA LEU A 407 3.80 -26.33 -9.98
C LEU A 407 3.13 -26.95 -11.21
N THR A 408 3.84 -27.84 -11.92
CA THR A 408 3.31 -28.53 -13.10
C THR A 408 2.08 -29.36 -12.75
N SER A 409 2.13 -30.13 -11.66
CA SER A 409 0.99 -30.89 -11.14
C SER A 409 -0.21 -30.01 -10.77
N ALA A 410 0.04 -28.80 -10.25
CA ALA A 410 -1.02 -27.83 -9.99
C ALA A 410 -1.65 -27.31 -11.29
N VAL A 411 -0.83 -26.98 -12.31
CA VAL A 411 -1.32 -26.56 -13.63
C VAL A 411 -2.16 -27.68 -14.28
N GLU A 412 -1.71 -28.93 -14.25
CA GLU A 412 -2.48 -30.08 -14.74
C GLU A 412 -3.85 -30.20 -14.08
N THR A 413 -3.92 -29.91 -12.78
CA THR A 413 -5.16 -30.01 -12.00
C THR A 413 -6.13 -28.86 -12.26
N PHE A 414 -5.62 -27.63 -12.37
CA PHE A 414 -6.45 -26.43 -12.38
C PHE A 414 -6.61 -25.80 -13.77
N ASP A 415 -5.69 -26.08 -14.69
CA ASP A 415 -5.55 -25.42 -15.98
C ASP A 415 -4.79 -26.28 -17.01
N PRO A 416 -5.26 -27.51 -17.28
CA PRO A 416 -4.54 -28.47 -18.13
C PRO A 416 -4.35 -27.98 -19.57
N GLU A 417 -5.24 -27.11 -20.06
CA GLU A 417 -5.17 -26.53 -21.40
C GLU A 417 -3.95 -25.62 -21.61
N SER A 418 -3.35 -25.14 -20.52
CA SER A 418 -2.16 -24.28 -20.58
C SER A 418 -0.85 -25.06 -20.71
N ILE A 419 -0.90 -26.39 -20.64
CA ILE A 419 0.27 -27.24 -20.80
C ILE A 419 0.58 -27.38 -22.28
N VAL A 420 1.74 -26.88 -22.69
CA VAL A 420 2.27 -27.14 -24.03
C VAL A 420 2.82 -28.55 -24.04
N PRO A 421 2.33 -29.46 -24.90
CA PRO A 421 2.92 -30.79 -25.04
C PRO A 421 4.38 -30.61 -25.44
N GLU A 422 5.30 -31.27 -24.73
CA GLU A 422 6.68 -31.39 -25.22
C GLU A 422 6.61 -31.99 -26.62
N ALA A 423 7.25 -31.34 -27.59
CA ALA A 423 7.33 -31.90 -28.93
C ALA A 423 8.00 -33.25 -28.77
N ASN A 424 7.28 -34.34 -29.06
CA ASN A 424 7.88 -35.65 -29.14
C ASN A 424 9.12 -35.49 -30.03
N ASP A 425 10.30 -35.68 -29.45
CA ASP A 425 11.50 -35.92 -30.23
C ASP A 425 11.09 -37.04 -31.20
N PRO A 426 11.13 -36.81 -32.52
CA PRO A 426 10.96 -37.93 -33.42
C PRO A 426 12.08 -38.89 -33.01
N GLU A 427 11.70 -40.06 -32.48
CA GLU A 427 12.62 -41.16 -32.18
C GLU A 427 13.71 -41.14 -33.23
N SER A 428 14.97 -41.02 -32.78
CA SER A 428 16.13 -40.88 -33.65
C SER A 428 16.04 -41.94 -34.74
N LYS A 429 15.55 -41.55 -35.92
CA LYS A 429 15.61 -42.39 -37.09
C LYS A 429 17.08 -42.42 -37.43
N ASP A 430 17.67 -43.57 -37.12
CA ASP A 430 18.95 -44.06 -37.63
C ASP A 430 19.24 -43.41 -39.00
N PRO A 431 20.33 -42.64 -39.14
CA PRO A 431 20.62 -41.88 -40.35
C PRO A 431 21.07 -42.85 -41.44
N GLY A 432 20.12 -43.56 -42.04
CA GLY A 432 20.37 -44.62 -43.00
C GLY A 432 19.26 -44.84 -44.03
N LYS A 433 18.21 -43.99 -44.08
CA LYS A 433 17.26 -43.99 -45.19
C LYS A 433 16.84 -42.59 -45.58
N GLU A 434 17.36 -42.16 -46.73
CA GLU A 434 16.94 -41.00 -47.51
C GLU A 434 15.42 -40.99 -47.71
N THR A 435 14.78 -39.85 -47.43
CA THR A 435 13.77 -39.21 -48.32
C THR A 435 13.34 -37.84 -47.77
N ASP A 436 13.63 -36.81 -48.58
CA ASP A 436 13.10 -35.43 -48.69
C ASP A 436 13.10 -34.43 -47.52
N PRO A 437 13.50 -33.15 -47.76
CA PRO A 437 13.10 -32.02 -46.93
C PRO A 437 11.97 -31.24 -47.61
N GLU A 438 10.71 -31.59 -47.33
CA GLU A 438 9.62 -30.63 -47.45
C GLU A 438 9.56 -29.80 -46.16
N THR A 439 9.91 -28.52 -46.32
CA THR A 439 9.87 -27.49 -45.29
C THR A 439 8.48 -27.38 -44.64
N THR A 440 8.35 -27.86 -43.42
CA THR A 440 7.24 -27.49 -42.52
C THR A 440 7.71 -26.39 -41.56
N PRO A 441 6.97 -25.27 -41.43
CA PRO A 441 7.42 -24.14 -40.63
C PRO A 441 7.35 -24.46 -39.13
N LYS A 442 8.42 -24.10 -38.39
CA LYS A 442 8.45 -24.10 -36.92
C LYS A 442 7.22 -23.34 -36.38
N LYS A 443 6.36 -24.03 -35.63
CA LYS A 443 5.27 -23.39 -34.89
C LYS A 443 5.87 -22.39 -33.91
N LEU A 444 5.60 -21.10 -34.16
CA LEU A 444 5.84 -20.01 -33.22
C LEU A 444 5.04 -20.28 -31.94
N SER A 445 5.69 -20.10 -30.78
CA SER A 445 5.03 -20.12 -29.47
C SER A 445 3.83 -19.14 -29.47
N PRO A 446 2.65 -19.55 -29.00
CA PRO A 446 1.49 -18.68 -28.91
C PRO A 446 1.63 -17.56 -27.86
N PHE A 447 2.73 -17.54 -27.08
CA PHE A 447 2.96 -16.57 -26.01
C PHE A 447 3.82 -15.36 -26.41
N LYS A 448 4.05 -15.14 -27.72
CA LYS A 448 4.56 -13.85 -28.20
C LYS A 448 3.43 -13.00 -28.79
N LEU A 449 3.18 -11.88 -28.07
CA LEU A 449 2.42 -10.68 -28.42
C LEU A 449 0.90 -10.70 -28.18
N ARG A 450 0.47 -10.21 -27.00
CA ARG A 450 -0.02 -8.83 -26.81
C ARG A 450 -0.04 -8.41 -25.35
#